data_AF-A0A2V0NU50-F1
#
_entry.id   AF-A0A2V0NU50-F1
#
_cell.length_a   1.000
_cell.length_b   1.000
_cell.length_c   1.000
_cell.angle_alpha   90.00
_cell.angle_beta   90.00
_cell.angle_gamma   90.00
#
_symmetry.space_group_name_H-M   'P 1'
#
loop_
_entity.id
_entity.type
_entity.pdbx_description
1 polymer ?
#
loop_
_entity_poly.entity_id
_entity_poly.type
_entity_poly.pdbx_seq_one_letter_code
_entity_poly.pdbx_strand_id
1 'polypeptide(L)'
;MAPTPAPWQPRSRADVLLNAPNSVGWLRAALLLAGAGAAARAAPLPAWWLIAASLALDAVDGPLARRLGQASSFGAALDVVLDNATRGFLWCGALPHGAGAAVVLLETTVFACAHAASGAAWKSGLFAGAPRWVRAVMAGGLRSPLGAAAVAGLTGAPMWAWARARLPAGAWQATAAAGWVLLPCRALAAAVELWVILSYSARLLDADLAEAGRRGAPVAGQQMRRQLRGGPAGSG
;
A
#
# COMPACT_ATOMS: atom_id res chain seq x y z
N MET A 1 -0.28 -6.78 37.25
CA MET A 1 -0.54 -6.17 35.93
C MET A 1 0.56 -5.12 35.73
N ALA A 2 1.51 -5.34 34.83
CA ALA A 2 2.63 -4.40 34.65
C ALA A 2 2.09 -3.05 34.11
N PRO A 3 2.62 -1.90 34.55
CA PRO A 3 2.19 -0.61 34.05
C PRO A 3 2.45 -0.52 32.54
N THR A 4 1.44 -0.07 31.79
CA THR A 4 1.59 0.22 30.37
C THR A 4 2.72 1.23 30.21
N PRO A 5 3.76 0.94 29.40
CA PRO A 5 4.84 1.90 29.20
C PRO A 5 4.26 3.22 28.69
N ALA A 6 4.81 4.33 29.18
CA ALA A 6 4.39 5.66 28.76
C ALA A 6 4.46 5.76 27.22
N PRO A 7 3.48 6.40 26.56
CA PRO A 7 3.50 6.56 25.12
C PRO A 7 4.77 7.29 24.70
N TRP A 8 5.47 6.76 23.70
CA TRP A 8 6.68 7.37 23.17
C TRP A 8 6.38 8.77 22.64
N GLN A 9 7.13 9.76 23.11
CA GLN A 9 7.03 11.14 22.68
C GLN A 9 8.35 11.56 22.01
N PRO A 10 8.41 11.63 20.67
CA PRO A 10 9.59 12.13 19.98
C PRO A 10 9.82 13.60 20.33
N ARG A 11 11.06 13.96 20.66
CA ARG A 11 11.48 15.33 20.97
C ARG A 11 11.97 16.06 19.71
N SER A 12 12.32 15.31 18.68
CA SER A 12 12.88 15.83 17.43
C SER A 12 12.44 15.03 16.21
N ARG A 13 12.67 15.57 15.01
CA ARG A 13 12.51 14.80 13.76
C ARG A 13 13.49 13.63 13.68
N ALA A 14 14.71 13.79 14.20
CA ALA A 14 15.72 12.74 14.22
C ALA A 14 15.26 11.54 15.06
N ASP A 15 14.57 11.79 16.18
CA ASP A 15 13.99 10.73 17.02
C ASP A 15 13.01 9.88 16.23
N VAL A 16 12.21 10.51 15.34
CA VAL A 16 11.31 9.77 14.45
C VAL A 16 12.10 9.04 13.37
N LEU A 17 12.99 9.73 12.66
CA LEU A 17 13.74 9.16 11.53
C LEU A 17 14.58 7.95 11.92
N LEU A 18 15.14 7.94 13.14
CA LEU A 18 16.12 6.96 13.62
C LEU A 18 15.64 6.17 14.83
N ASN A 19 14.33 6.15 15.14
CA ASN A 19 13.83 5.21 16.14
C ASN A 19 14.09 3.75 15.71
N ALA A 20 13.91 2.81 16.63
CA ALA A 20 14.22 1.41 16.38
C ALA A 20 13.49 0.83 15.14
N PRO A 21 12.15 1.00 14.96
CA PRO A 21 11.49 0.47 13.77
C PRO A 21 11.94 1.16 12.47
N ASN A 22 12.16 2.49 12.47
CA ASN A 22 12.58 3.19 11.24
C ASN A 22 14.05 2.93 10.89
N SER A 23 14.90 2.63 11.87
CA SER A 23 16.27 2.15 11.64
C SER A 23 16.28 0.81 10.91
N VAL A 24 15.33 -0.09 11.21
CA VAL A 24 15.12 -1.32 10.43
C VAL A 24 14.69 -0.98 9.00
N GLY A 25 13.79 0.00 8.82
CA GLY A 25 13.42 0.54 7.51
C GLY A 25 14.62 1.04 6.70
N TRP A 26 15.50 1.84 7.31
CA TRP A 26 16.72 2.30 6.63
C TRP A 26 17.70 1.17 6.30
N LEU A 27 17.80 0.15 7.16
CA LEU A 27 18.56 -1.05 6.86
C LEU A 27 17.97 -1.79 5.65
N ARG A 28 16.64 -1.94 5.57
CA ARG A 28 15.94 -2.50 4.39
C ARG A 28 16.26 -1.73 3.13
N ALA A 29 16.25 -0.39 3.20
CA ALA A 29 16.62 0.48 2.09
C ALA A 29 18.08 0.26 1.64
N ALA A 30 19.02 0.21 2.59
CA ALA A 30 20.43 -0.04 2.31
C ALA A 30 20.66 -1.42 1.67
N LEU A 31 19.99 -2.46 2.17
CA LEU A 31 20.04 -3.81 1.59
C LEU A 31 19.47 -3.85 0.16
N LEU A 32 18.37 -3.14 -0.09
CA LEU A 32 17.80 -3.02 -1.44
C LEU A 32 18.80 -2.34 -2.39
N LEU A 33 19.40 -1.22 -1.99
CA LEU A 33 20.39 -0.51 -2.81
C LEU A 33 21.64 -1.35 -3.06
N ALA A 34 22.14 -2.05 -2.04
CA ALA A 34 23.27 -2.97 -2.18
C ALA A 34 22.92 -4.14 -3.12
N GLY A 35 21.71 -4.71 -3.00
CA GLY A 35 21.22 -5.76 -3.88
C GLY A 35 21.09 -5.30 -5.34
N ALA A 36 20.54 -4.10 -5.55
CA ALA A 36 20.47 -3.47 -6.87
C ALA A 36 21.87 -3.23 -7.47
N GLY A 37 22.82 -2.75 -6.67
CA GLY A 37 24.21 -2.60 -7.06
C GLY A 37 24.88 -3.92 -7.43
N ALA A 38 24.65 -4.99 -6.66
CA ALA A 38 25.14 -6.33 -6.99
C ALA A 38 24.54 -6.84 -8.31
N ALA A 39 23.24 -6.63 -8.54
CA ALA A 39 22.58 -7.01 -9.80
C ALA A 39 23.17 -6.25 -11.00
N ALA A 40 23.44 -4.95 -10.85
CA ALA A 40 24.06 -4.13 -11.89
C ALA A 40 25.49 -4.57 -12.23
N ARG A 41 26.20 -5.20 -11.29
CA ARG A 41 27.53 -5.78 -11.48
C ARG A 41 27.51 -7.24 -11.94
N ALA A 42 26.38 -7.72 -12.46
CA ALA A 42 26.19 -9.11 -12.88
C ALA A 42 26.47 -10.14 -11.76
N ALA A 43 26.19 -9.78 -10.50
CA ALA A 43 26.27 -10.68 -9.34
C ALA A 43 24.85 -11.00 -8.83
N PRO A 44 24.06 -11.81 -9.56
CA PRO A 44 22.64 -11.99 -9.28
C PRO A 44 22.37 -12.80 -8.00
N LEU A 45 23.27 -13.72 -7.61
CA LEU A 45 23.08 -14.50 -6.39
C LEU A 45 23.24 -13.65 -5.11
N PRO A 46 24.32 -12.84 -4.94
CA PRO A 46 24.38 -11.86 -3.86
C PRO A 46 23.20 -10.87 -3.88
N ALA A 47 22.81 -10.39 -5.06
CA ALA A 47 21.66 -9.49 -5.19
C ALA A 47 20.37 -10.11 -4.63
N TRP A 48 20.09 -11.36 -4.98
CA TRP A 48 18.92 -12.08 -4.52
C TRP A 48 18.89 -12.22 -2.99
N TRP A 49 20.00 -12.61 -2.37
CA TRP A 49 20.08 -12.75 -0.92
C TRP A 49 19.93 -11.42 -0.16
N LEU A 50 20.52 -10.33 -0.67
CA LEU A 50 20.37 -9.01 -0.07
C LEU A 50 18.92 -8.52 -0.14
N ILE A 51 18.26 -8.73 -1.27
CA ILE A 51 16.85 -8.36 -1.45
C ILE A 51 15.94 -9.26 -0.60
N ALA A 52 16.22 -10.57 -0.53
CA ALA A 52 15.52 -11.49 0.36
C ALA A 52 15.61 -11.06 1.82
N ALA A 53 16.80 -10.65 2.28
CA ALA A 53 17.01 -10.14 3.62
C ALA A 53 16.23 -8.84 3.88
N SER A 54 16.18 -7.92 2.90
CA SER A 54 15.37 -6.71 2.98
C SER A 54 13.88 -7.02 3.15
N LEU A 55 13.34 -7.98 2.38
CA LEU A 55 11.94 -8.42 2.52
C LEU A 55 11.68 -9.14 3.85
N ALA A 56 12.63 -9.94 4.34
CA ALA A 56 12.47 -10.65 5.61
C ALA A 56 12.39 -9.69 6.82
N LEU A 57 13.10 -8.56 6.76
CA LEU A 57 13.10 -7.54 7.82
C LEU A 57 11.76 -6.77 7.93
N ASP A 58 10.94 -6.77 6.88
CA ASP A 58 9.56 -6.22 6.90
C ASP A 58 8.71 -6.86 8.01
N ALA A 59 8.91 -8.16 8.25
CA ALA A 59 8.18 -8.87 9.30
C ALA A 59 8.55 -8.39 10.72
N VAL A 60 9.60 -7.58 10.88
CA VAL A 60 10.15 -7.17 12.18
C VAL A 60 9.71 -5.77 12.59
N ASP A 61 9.66 -4.79 11.68
CA ASP A 61 9.47 -3.38 12.04
C ASP A 61 8.10 -3.08 12.67
N GLY A 62 7.02 -3.65 12.15
CA GLY A 62 5.67 -3.47 12.69
C GLY A 62 5.52 -4.04 14.10
N PRO A 63 5.91 -5.32 14.34
CA PRO A 63 5.97 -5.86 15.69
C PRO A 63 6.87 -5.06 16.63
N LEU A 64 8.03 -4.60 16.16
CA LEU A 64 8.97 -3.82 16.95
C LEU A 64 8.37 -2.46 17.34
N ALA A 65 7.74 -1.76 16.39
CA ALA A 65 7.05 -0.49 16.63
C ALA A 65 5.94 -0.63 17.70
N ARG A 66 5.16 -1.73 17.66
CA ARG A 66 4.13 -2.00 18.66
C ARG A 66 4.71 -2.36 20.03
N ARG A 67 5.77 -3.18 20.07
CA ARG A 67 6.42 -3.59 21.32
C ARG A 67 7.08 -2.43 22.04
N LEU A 68 7.67 -1.49 21.29
CA LEU A 68 8.36 -0.33 21.84
C LEU A 68 7.45 0.91 21.98
N GLY A 69 6.20 0.84 21.52
CA GLY A 69 5.31 2.01 21.49
C GLY A 69 5.77 3.12 20.53
N GLN A 70 6.62 2.81 19.55
CA GLN A 70 7.28 3.76 18.63
C GLN A 70 6.62 3.83 17.24
N ALA A 71 5.33 3.51 17.14
CA ALA A 71 4.60 3.64 15.88
C ALA A 71 4.49 5.11 15.45
N SER A 72 4.74 5.39 14.18
CA SER A 72 4.66 6.74 13.62
C SER A 72 4.08 6.72 12.20
N SER A 73 3.39 7.79 11.79
CA SER A 73 2.88 7.92 10.42
C SER A 73 3.99 7.93 9.38
N PHE A 74 5.15 8.51 9.72
CA PHE A 74 6.35 8.46 8.87
C PHE A 74 6.82 7.02 8.66
N GLY A 75 6.97 6.25 9.74
CA GLY A 75 7.39 4.85 9.65
C GLY A 75 6.43 4.00 8.84
N ALA A 76 5.12 4.20 9.01
CA ALA A 76 4.10 3.52 8.22
C ALA A 76 4.16 3.88 6.72
N ALA A 77 4.52 5.12 6.37
CA ALA A 77 4.72 5.52 4.98
C ALA A 77 6.04 4.98 4.40
N LEU A 78 7.12 5.04 5.17
CA LEU A 78 8.43 4.50 4.80
C LEU A 78 8.33 3.00 4.48
N ASP A 79 7.65 2.24 5.33
CA ASP A 79 7.38 0.82 5.16
C ASP A 79 6.78 0.52 3.76
N VAL A 80 5.65 1.15 3.44
CA VAL A 80 4.98 0.95 2.14
C VAL A 80 5.84 1.38 0.95
N VAL A 81 6.59 2.48 1.07
CA VAL A 81 7.49 2.95 0.02
C VAL A 81 8.60 1.93 -0.25
N LEU A 82 9.23 1.39 0.79
CA LEU A 82 10.30 0.40 0.65
C LEU A 82 9.78 -0.94 0.11
N ASP A 83 8.58 -1.32 0.51
CA ASP A 83 7.86 -2.47 -0.01
C ASP A 83 7.64 -2.37 -1.53
N ASN A 84 7.08 -1.25 -1.98
CA ASN A 84 6.85 -1.00 -3.40
C ASN A 84 8.16 -0.87 -4.18
N ALA A 85 9.19 -0.22 -3.61
CA ALA A 85 10.50 -0.11 -4.24
C ALA A 85 11.17 -1.49 -4.41
N THR A 86 11.10 -2.34 -3.38
CA THR A 86 11.69 -3.68 -3.40
C THR A 86 10.99 -4.58 -4.40
N ARG A 87 9.64 -4.67 -4.35
CA ARG A 87 8.87 -5.47 -5.32
C ARG A 87 8.99 -4.90 -6.73
N GLY A 88 9.05 -3.59 -6.88
CA GLY A 88 9.23 -2.93 -8.17
C GLY A 88 10.58 -3.24 -8.81
N PHE A 89 11.66 -3.20 -8.03
CA PHE A 89 12.97 -3.66 -8.50
C PHE A 89 12.91 -5.09 -9.03
N LEU A 90 12.28 -5.99 -8.27
CA LEU A 90 12.14 -7.40 -8.65
C LEU A 90 11.30 -7.59 -9.92
N TRP A 91 10.14 -6.94 -10.03
CA TRP A 91 9.28 -7.04 -11.20
C TRP A 91 9.94 -6.47 -12.46
N CYS A 92 10.54 -5.28 -12.36
CA CYS A 92 11.26 -4.67 -13.48
C CYS A 92 12.48 -5.49 -13.89
N GLY A 93 13.13 -6.17 -12.94
CA GLY A 93 14.24 -7.07 -13.24
C GLY A 93 13.79 -8.38 -13.90
N ALA A 94 12.57 -8.85 -13.60
CA ALA A 94 12.06 -10.13 -14.04
C ALA A 94 11.33 -10.10 -15.39
N LEU A 95 10.54 -9.04 -15.63
CA LEU A 95 9.62 -8.98 -16.77
C LEU A 95 10.20 -8.15 -17.93
N PRO A 96 10.05 -8.63 -19.18
CA PRO A 96 10.60 -7.93 -20.34
C PRO A 96 9.75 -6.70 -20.73
N HIS A 97 10.31 -5.86 -21.60
CA HIS A 97 9.60 -4.72 -22.24
C HIS A 97 8.93 -3.74 -21.26
N GLY A 98 9.45 -3.61 -20.04
CA GLY A 98 8.88 -2.71 -19.03
C GLY A 98 7.58 -3.20 -18.40
N ALA A 99 7.12 -4.43 -18.64
CA ALA A 99 5.89 -4.95 -18.05
C ALA A 99 5.91 -4.96 -16.50
N GLY A 100 7.11 -5.02 -15.89
CA GLY A 100 7.27 -4.84 -14.45
C GLY A 100 6.79 -3.49 -13.93
N ALA A 101 6.92 -2.43 -14.73
CA ALA A 101 6.45 -1.09 -14.37
C ALA A 101 4.92 -1.04 -14.21
N ALA A 102 4.17 -1.84 -14.97
CA ALA A 102 2.72 -1.91 -14.82
C ALA A 102 2.31 -2.42 -13.44
N VAL A 103 3.06 -3.39 -12.88
CA VAL A 103 2.83 -3.90 -11.52
C VAL A 103 3.17 -2.84 -10.47
N VAL A 104 4.25 -2.08 -10.66
CA VAL A 104 4.63 -0.97 -9.79
C VAL A 104 3.57 0.13 -9.78
N LEU A 105 3.03 0.47 -10.95
CA LEU A 105 1.96 1.45 -11.08
C LEU A 105 0.72 0.98 -10.32
N LEU A 106 0.30 -0.28 -10.50
CA LEU A 106 -0.80 -0.87 -9.74
C LEU A 106 -0.59 -0.75 -8.22
N GLU A 107 0.56 -1.18 -7.72
CA GLU A 107 0.90 -1.20 -6.29
C GLU A 107 1.03 0.22 -5.68
N THR A 108 1.47 1.19 -6.48
CA THR A 108 1.58 2.59 -6.04
C THR A 108 0.21 3.29 -6.09
N THR A 109 -0.60 3.01 -7.11
CA THR A 109 -1.95 3.59 -7.23
C THR A 109 -2.87 3.06 -6.13
N VAL A 110 -2.84 1.75 -5.83
CA VAL A 110 -3.64 1.20 -4.72
C VAL A 110 -3.27 1.85 -3.38
N PHE A 111 -1.98 2.09 -3.13
CA PHE A 111 -1.53 2.80 -1.92
C PHE A 111 -2.08 4.22 -1.88
N ALA A 112 -1.95 4.97 -2.97
CA ALA A 112 -2.47 6.34 -3.07
C ALA A 112 -3.98 6.39 -2.83
N CYS A 113 -4.76 5.51 -3.47
CA CYS A 113 -6.22 5.42 -3.30
C CYS A 113 -6.59 5.04 -1.86
N ALA A 114 -5.96 4.02 -1.29
CA ALA A 114 -6.26 3.55 0.06
C ALA A 114 -5.92 4.61 1.12
N HIS A 115 -4.80 5.30 0.96
CA HIS A 115 -4.38 6.37 1.86
C HIS A 115 -5.28 7.60 1.73
N ALA A 116 -5.64 8.01 0.51
CA ALA A 116 -6.55 9.13 0.28
C ALA A 116 -7.96 8.85 0.83
N ALA A 117 -8.42 7.60 0.77
CA ALA A 117 -9.75 7.22 1.22
C ALA A 117 -9.89 7.09 2.75
N SER A 118 -8.83 6.68 3.45
CA SER A 118 -8.96 6.25 4.85
C SER A 118 -7.71 6.46 5.71
N GLY A 119 -6.64 7.04 5.17
CA GLY A 119 -5.41 7.36 5.89
C GLY A 119 -4.85 6.17 6.68
N ALA A 120 -4.60 6.38 7.97
CA ALA A 120 -4.12 5.34 8.88
C ALA A 120 -5.12 4.19 9.11
N ALA A 121 -6.42 4.41 8.85
CA ALA A 121 -7.49 3.44 9.02
C ALA A 121 -7.79 2.62 7.75
N TRP A 122 -6.89 2.63 6.75
CA TRP A 122 -7.13 1.99 5.45
C TRP A 122 -7.50 0.52 5.52
N LYS A 123 -7.00 -0.24 6.52
CA LYS A 123 -7.28 -1.67 6.68
C LYS A 123 -8.73 -1.99 7.10
N SER A 124 -9.44 -1.04 7.71
CA SER A 124 -10.80 -1.26 8.24
C SER A 124 -11.85 -0.39 7.56
N GLY A 125 -11.56 0.90 7.36
CA GLY A 125 -12.54 1.87 6.85
C GLY A 125 -12.95 1.60 5.41
N LEU A 126 -12.00 1.30 4.53
CA LEU A 126 -12.25 1.13 3.10
C LEU A 126 -13.12 -0.09 2.78
N PHE A 127 -13.02 -1.15 3.59
CA PHE A 127 -13.49 -2.50 3.25
C PHE A 127 -14.85 -2.88 3.86
N ALA A 128 -15.46 -2.02 4.67
CA ALA A 128 -16.76 -2.30 5.30
C ALA A 128 -17.85 -2.63 4.26
N GLY A 129 -17.86 -1.91 3.12
CA GLY A 129 -18.79 -2.13 2.00
C GLY A 129 -18.27 -3.07 0.90
N ALA A 130 -17.13 -3.73 1.08
CA ALA A 130 -16.50 -4.50 0.01
C ALA A 130 -17.24 -5.80 -0.32
N PRO A 131 -17.15 -6.36 -1.54
CA PRO A 131 -17.69 -7.68 -1.87
C PRO A 131 -17.19 -8.79 -0.94
N ARG A 132 -17.98 -9.87 -0.78
CA ARG A 132 -17.68 -10.97 0.16
C ARG A 132 -16.26 -11.53 0.02
N TRP A 133 -15.79 -11.71 -1.20
CA TRP A 133 -14.45 -12.26 -1.47
C TRP A 133 -13.33 -11.29 -1.07
N VAL A 134 -13.48 -9.99 -1.31
CA VAL A 134 -12.53 -8.96 -0.85
C VAL A 134 -12.47 -8.93 0.68
N ARG A 135 -13.63 -8.96 1.34
CA ARG A 135 -13.68 -9.02 2.81
C ARG A 135 -13.02 -10.29 3.35
N ALA A 136 -13.16 -11.41 2.66
CA ALA A 136 -12.51 -12.66 3.04
C ALA A 136 -10.97 -12.55 2.96
N VAL A 137 -10.43 -11.87 1.94
CA VAL A 137 -8.99 -11.57 1.85
C VAL A 137 -8.55 -10.64 2.98
N MET A 138 -9.30 -9.56 3.21
CA MET A 138 -8.97 -8.52 4.20
C MET A 138 -9.24 -8.92 5.66
N ALA A 139 -9.91 -10.05 5.91
CA ALA A 139 -10.30 -10.49 7.23
C ALA A 139 -9.09 -10.58 8.20
N GLY A 140 -9.28 -10.06 9.41
CA GLY A 140 -8.22 -9.99 10.43
C GLY A 140 -7.04 -9.09 10.07
N GLY A 141 -7.16 -8.24 9.04
CA GLY A 141 -6.07 -7.42 8.51
C GLY A 141 -5.07 -8.24 7.70
N LEU A 142 -5.58 -9.04 6.75
CA LEU A 142 -4.83 -10.01 5.92
C LEU A 142 -4.35 -11.26 6.65
N ARG A 143 -4.94 -11.59 7.82
CA ARG A 143 -4.55 -12.78 8.61
C ARG A 143 -5.36 -14.03 8.29
N SER A 144 -6.35 -13.94 7.39
CA SER A 144 -7.09 -15.10 6.90
C SER A 144 -6.23 -15.95 5.95
N PRO A 145 -6.62 -17.19 5.62
CA PRO A 145 -5.91 -18.00 4.62
C PRO A 145 -5.79 -17.30 3.26
N LEU A 146 -6.85 -16.61 2.82
CA LEU A 146 -6.83 -15.83 1.57
C LEU A 146 -5.97 -14.57 1.68
N GLY A 147 -5.95 -13.92 2.85
CA GLY A 147 -5.05 -12.80 3.13
C GLY A 147 -3.59 -13.22 3.10
N ALA A 148 -3.26 -14.35 3.75
CA ALA A 148 -1.93 -14.94 3.74
C ALA A 148 -1.52 -15.35 2.31
N ALA A 149 -2.44 -15.91 1.52
CA ALA A 149 -2.22 -16.20 0.11
C ALA A 149 -1.90 -14.91 -0.68
N ALA A 150 -2.68 -13.83 -0.50
CA ALA A 150 -2.41 -12.56 -1.15
C ALA A 150 -1.03 -11.97 -0.77
N VAL A 151 -0.65 -12.02 0.52
CA VAL A 151 0.67 -11.59 1.00
C VAL A 151 1.79 -12.46 0.42
N ALA A 152 1.60 -13.78 0.36
CA ALA A 152 2.54 -14.69 -0.27
C ALA A 152 2.71 -14.38 -1.77
N GLY A 153 1.65 -13.98 -2.45
CA GLY A 153 1.69 -13.51 -3.84
C GLY A 153 2.43 -12.18 -4.00
N LEU A 154 2.17 -11.21 -3.13
CA LEU A 154 2.82 -9.90 -3.13
C LEU A 154 4.33 -10.02 -2.95
N THR A 155 4.78 -10.83 -1.98
CA THR A 155 6.21 -10.92 -1.64
C THR A 155 6.93 -12.03 -2.42
N GLY A 156 6.32 -13.20 -2.54
CA GLY A 156 6.95 -14.38 -3.11
C GLY A 156 6.98 -14.40 -4.64
N ALA A 157 5.92 -13.94 -5.31
CA ALA A 157 5.87 -13.94 -6.78
C ALA A 157 6.98 -13.09 -7.43
N PRO A 158 7.24 -11.83 -7.03
CA PRO A 158 8.34 -11.06 -7.60
C PRO A 158 9.71 -11.70 -7.34
N MET A 159 9.92 -12.26 -6.13
CA MET A 159 11.16 -12.97 -5.78
C MET A 159 11.40 -14.19 -6.67
N TRP A 160 10.36 -15.00 -6.89
CA TRP A 160 10.42 -16.17 -7.77
C TRP A 160 10.63 -15.77 -9.24
N ALA A 161 9.89 -14.77 -9.71
CA ALA A 161 9.99 -14.31 -11.10
C ALA A 161 11.40 -13.77 -11.40
N TRP A 162 11.97 -12.98 -10.48
CA TRP A 162 13.32 -12.47 -10.63
C TRP A 162 14.37 -13.59 -10.55
N ALA A 163 14.22 -14.53 -9.60
CA ALA A 163 15.10 -15.70 -9.50
C ALA A 163 15.13 -16.49 -10.80
N ARG A 164 13.95 -16.79 -11.37
CA ARG A 164 13.82 -17.47 -12.66
C ARG A 164 14.48 -16.71 -13.80
N ALA A 165 14.42 -15.38 -13.79
CA ALA A 165 14.95 -14.54 -14.86
C ALA A 165 16.47 -14.32 -14.76
N ARG A 166 17.04 -14.33 -13.55
CA ARG A 166 18.42 -13.84 -13.30
C ARG A 166 19.36 -14.86 -12.67
N LEU A 167 18.86 -15.89 -12.01
CA LEU A 167 19.70 -16.91 -11.39
C LEU A 167 19.98 -18.07 -12.36
N PRO A 168 21.11 -18.78 -12.19
CA PRO A 168 21.40 -20.01 -12.93
C PRO A 168 20.27 -21.04 -12.78
N ALA A 169 20.09 -21.87 -13.81
CA ALA A 169 18.95 -22.77 -13.92
C ALA A 169 18.77 -23.70 -12.68
N GLY A 170 19.85 -24.24 -12.14
CA GLY A 170 19.82 -25.10 -10.95
C GLY A 170 19.30 -24.42 -9.68
N ALA A 171 19.40 -23.08 -9.57
CA ALA A 171 18.96 -22.34 -8.38
C ALA A 171 17.45 -22.11 -8.33
N TRP A 172 16.77 -21.96 -9.49
CA TRP A 172 15.33 -21.72 -9.54
C TRP A 172 14.51 -22.95 -9.96
N GLN A 173 15.10 -23.93 -10.65
CA GLN A 173 14.39 -25.15 -11.06
C GLN A 173 13.82 -25.91 -9.86
N ALA A 174 14.54 -25.95 -8.75
CA ALA A 174 14.07 -26.53 -7.49
C ALA A 174 12.79 -25.85 -6.95
N THR A 175 12.50 -24.62 -7.39
CA THR A 175 11.32 -23.85 -6.99
C THR A 175 10.37 -23.57 -8.16
N ALA A 176 10.52 -24.27 -9.30
CA ALA A 176 9.63 -24.08 -10.46
C ALA A 176 8.16 -24.32 -10.11
N ALA A 177 7.87 -25.33 -9.28
CA ALA A 177 6.54 -25.62 -8.76
C ALA A 177 5.96 -24.47 -7.90
N ALA A 178 6.81 -23.66 -7.25
CA ALA A 178 6.35 -22.53 -6.45
C ALA A 178 5.65 -21.47 -7.30
N GLY A 179 6.05 -21.30 -8.57
CA GLY A 179 5.40 -20.36 -9.50
C GLY A 179 3.92 -20.65 -9.71
N TRP A 180 3.54 -21.94 -9.76
CA TRP A 180 2.13 -22.36 -9.91
C TRP A 180 1.26 -21.99 -8.71
N VAL A 181 1.85 -21.72 -7.55
CA VAL A 181 1.15 -21.26 -6.35
C VAL A 181 1.23 -19.74 -6.23
N LEU A 182 2.42 -19.17 -6.42
CA LEU A 182 2.69 -17.75 -6.20
C LEU A 182 2.01 -16.84 -7.23
N LEU A 183 1.90 -17.25 -8.50
CA LEU A 183 1.26 -16.44 -9.53
C LEU A 183 -0.25 -16.29 -9.31
N PRO A 184 -1.04 -17.36 -9.03
CA PRO A 184 -2.44 -17.21 -8.62
C PRO A 184 -2.61 -16.35 -7.37
N CYS A 185 -1.74 -16.50 -6.38
CA CYS A 185 -1.72 -15.66 -5.19
C CYS A 185 -1.51 -14.17 -5.52
N ARG A 186 -0.60 -13.85 -6.45
CA ARG A 186 -0.39 -12.48 -6.92
C ARG A 186 -1.59 -11.95 -7.71
N ALA A 187 -2.23 -12.81 -8.51
CA ALA A 187 -3.45 -12.45 -9.25
C ALA A 187 -4.62 -12.14 -8.29
N LEU A 188 -4.76 -12.90 -7.20
CA LEU A 188 -5.71 -12.60 -6.12
C LEU A 188 -5.43 -11.21 -5.51
N ALA A 189 -4.17 -10.92 -5.19
CA ALA A 189 -3.78 -9.59 -4.69
C ALA A 189 -4.12 -8.49 -5.72
N ALA A 190 -3.79 -8.69 -7.00
CA ALA A 190 -4.08 -7.74 -8.08
C ALA A 190 -5.57 -7.45 -8.22
N ALA A 191 -6.42 -8.47 -8.07
CA ALA A 191 -7.87 -8.30 -8.11
C ALA A 191 -8.36 -7.41 -6.95
N VAL A 192 -7.81 -7.57 -5.75
CA VAL A 192 -8.13 -6.69 -4.61
C VAL A 192 -7.62 -5.27 -4.85
N GLU A 193 -6.41 -5.11 -5.37
CA GLU A 193 -5.82 -3.80 -5.70
C GLU A 193 -6.68 -3.04 -6.72
N LEU A 194 -7.07 -3.72 -7.80
CA LEU A 194 -7.99 -3.17 -8.81
C LEU A 194 -9.34 -2.79 -8.21
N TRP A 195 -9.91 -3.64 -7.35
CA TRP A 195 -11.16 -3.32 -6.68
C TRP A 195 -11.05 -2.06 -5.82
N VAL A 196 -9.94 -1.88 -5.10
CA VAL A 196 -9.68 -0.67 -4.29
C VAL A 196 -9.65 0.57 -5.17
N ILE A 197 -8.91 0.53 -6.28
CA ILE A 197 -8.79 1.67 -7.20
C ILE A 197 -10.16 2.04 -7.77
N LEU A 198 -10.89 1.06 -8.31
CA LEU A 198 -12.22 1.27 -8.89
C LEU A 198 -13.22 1.79 -7.85
N SER A 199 -13.18 1.25 -6.63
CA SER A 199 -14.06 1.70 -5.54
C SER A 199 -13.77 3.13 -5.11
N TYR A 200 -12.49 3.53 -5.11
CA TYR A 200 -12.12 4.91 -4.81
C TYR A 200 -12.56 5.86 -5.93
N SER A 201 -12.33 5.49 -7.19
CA SER A 201 -12.79 6.28 -8.35
C SER A 201 -14.31 6.46 -8.36
N ALA A 202 -15.08 5.41 -8.06
CA ALA A 202 -16.54 5.50 -7.96
C ALA A 202 -16.97 6.52 -6.88
N ARG A 203 -16.34 6.49 -5.69
CA ARG A 203 -16.63 7.46 -4.62
C ARG A 203 -16.35 8.90 -5.03
N LEU A 204 -15.28 9.14 -5.80
CA LEU A 204 -14.97 10.48 -6.31
C LEU A 204 -16.06 10.96 -7.27
N LEU A 205 -16.47 10.11 -8.21
CA LEU A 205 -17.54 10.42 -9.16
C LEU A 205 -18.86 10.69 -8.45
N ASP A 206 -19.23 9.88 -7.45
CA ASP A 206 -20.43 10.09 -6.64
C ASP A 206 -20.40 11.43 -5.89
N ALA A 207 -19.23 11.81 -5.35
CA ALA A 207 -19.04 13.07 -4.66
C ALA A 207 -19.18 14.27 -5.62
N ASP A 208 -18.62 14.18 -6.82
CA ASP A 208 -18.73 15.21 -7.86
C ASP A 208 -20.19 15.38 -8.33
N LEU A 209 -20.91 14.28 -8.55
CA LEU A 209 -22.32 14.29 -8.90
C LEU A 209 -23.18 14.92 -7.79
N ALA A 210 -22.90 14.60 -6.52
CA ALA A 210 -23.61 15.18 -5.39
C ALA A 210 -23.35 16.69 -5.26
N GLU A 211 -22.13 17.16 -5.54
CA GLU A 211 -21.79 18.58 -5.55
C GLU A 211 -22.46 19.33 -6.70
N ALA A 212 -22.49 18.75 -7.90
CA ALA A 212 -23.21 19.31 -9.04
C ALA A 212 -24.71 19.47 -8.75
N GLY A 213 -25.33 18.46 -8.11
CA GLY A 213 -26.73 18.52 -7.67
C GLY A 213 -26.99 19.66 -6.67
N ARG A 214 -26.06 19.90 -5.72
CA ARG A 214 -26.15 21.03 -4.77
C ARG A 214 -26.07 22.39 -5.46
N ARG A 215 -25.25 22.52 -6.50
CA ARG A 215 -25.09 23.77 -7.27
C ARG A 215 -26.26 24.04 -8.22
N GLY A 216 -26.85 22.98 -8.78
CA GLY A 216 -28.02 23.06 -9.66
C GLY A 216 -29.35 23.24 -8.92
N ALA A 217 -29.39 22.98 -7.61
CA ALA A 217 -30.58 23.25 -6.80
C ALA A 217 -30.84 24.76 -6.76
N PRO A 218 -32.03 25.23 -7.21
CA PRO A 218 -32.34 26.65 -7.16
C PRO A 218 -32.25 27.11 -5.71
N VAL A 219 -31.62 28.28 -5.48
CA VAL A 219 -31.55 28.95 -4.18
C VAL A 219 -32.95 29.48 -3.82
N ALA A 220 -33.90 28.58 -3.61
CA ALA A 220 -35.31 28.87 -3.35
C ALA A 220 -35.51 29.71 -2.08
N GLY A 221 -34.51 29.79 -1.20
CA GLY A 221 -34.53 30.61 0.00
C GLY A 221 -34.16 32.09 -0.18
N GLN A 222 -33.39 32.46 -1.21
CA GLN A 222 -32.95 33.86 -1.41
C GLN A 222 -33.85 34.64 -2.38
N GLN A 223 -34.41 33.99 -3.42
CA GLN A 223 -35.36 34.66 -4.32
C GLN A 223 -36.71 34.94 -3.65
N MET A 224 -37.23 34.01 -2.83
CA MET A 224 -38.46 34.22 -2.06
C MET A 224 -38.32 35.35 -1.02
N ARG A 225 -37.16 35.48 -0.36
CA ARG A 225 -36.89 36.57 0.59
C ARG A 225 -36.69 37.93 -0.09
N ARG A 226 -36.23 37.97 -1.34
CA ARG A 226 -36.15 39.21 -2.14
C ARG A 226 -37.53 39.64 -2.65
N GLN A 227 -38.38 38.71 -3.06
CA GLN A 227 -39.76 39.04 -3.46
C GLN A 227 -40.63 39.53 -2.30
N LEU A 228 -40.44 38.99 -1.08
CA LEU A 228 -41.17 39.46 0.11
C LEU A 228 -40.66 40.78 0.69
N ARG A 229 -39.47 41.27 0.30
CA ARG A 229 -38.90 42.56 0.74
C ARG A 229 -39.05 43.70 -0.27
N GLY A 230 -39.59 43.42 -1.46
CA GLY A 230 -39.77 44.38 -2.55
C GLY A 230 -41.19 44.92 -2.71
N GLY A 231 -42.03 44.86 -1.68
CA GLY A 231 -43.38 45.46 -1.72
C GLY A 231 -43.30 46.98 -1.88
N PRO A 232 -44.12 47.60 -2.75
CA PRO A 232 -44.03 49.02 -3.05
C PRO A 232 -44.33 49.84 -1.80
N ALA A 233 -43.39 50.71 -1.43
CA ALA A 233 -43.67 51.83 -0.53
C ALA A 233 -44.68 52.72 -1.25
N GLY A 234 -45.94 52.59 -0.84
CA GLY A 234 -47.05 53.40 -1.32
C GLY A 234 -46.78 54.88 -1.05
N SER A 235 -46.83 55.65 -2.13
CA SER A 235 -47.05 57.09 -2.20
C SER A 235 -48.40 57.48 -1.58
N GLY A 236 -48.42 58.57 -0.80
CA GLY A 236 -49.63 59.21 -0.28
C GLY A 236 -49.36 60.05 0.94
#